data_AF-A0A2V9UWX9-F1
#
_entry.id   AF-A0A2V9UWX9-F1
#
_cell.length_a   1.000
_cell.length_b   1.000
_cell.length_c   1.000
_cell.angle_alpha   90.00
_cell.angle_beta   90.00
_cell.angle_gamma   90.00
#
_symmetry.space_group_name_H-M   'P 1'
#
loop_
_entity.id
_entity.type
_entity.pdbx_description
1 polymer ?
#
loop_
_entity_poly.entity_id
_entity_poly.type
_entity_poly.pdbx_seq_one_letter_code
_entity_poly.pdbx_strand_id
1 'polypeptide(L)'
;MLFTIEKLIYGGDGLARTAVDAEGRSMAVFVPFVLPGERVEAEIASAKTGFARATVSKLVERSAERVEAACPYFQKCGGCQYQHIPYERQLEYKAGILRETLQRIAKIELKAEIQIHPSEPWNYRNRTRLRVQTTPEFALGYYRFGSHEFLGVQECPISSPLINRVMARLLELKGCDCPAEVAEIELFADAADERLLAWAFCERDSDREGLRRWADGLRRVVPAIKGLSFFPTRRKSEEDEAADQKALVQSGESEVIYAVGDMKYRVSAGAFFQVNRHLLEELVSTVTDDAGGELGLDLYAGGGLFSANLAKSFHHIFAVEASQTSYGDLVNNSAANVKAVRARTEDYLQKWPARKRPDLVVLDPPRAGVGKAVTRSLVELGAQRVRYVSCDPATLARDLAPLLTAGYRIEEAHLFDMFPQTFHIETVMLLTR
;
A
#
# COMPACT_ATOMS: atom_id res chain seq x y z
N MET A 1 -8.27 -8.63 -32.26
CA MET A 1 -9.01 -9.90 -32.01
C MET A 1 -10.21 -9.61 -31.13
N LEU A 2 -11.32 -10.33 -31.30
CA LEU A 2 -12.52 -10.14 -30.47
C LEU A 2 -12.47 -11.06 -29.25
N PHE A 3 -12.67 -10.51 -28.05
CA PHE A 3 -12.69 -11.24 -26.79
C PHE A 3 -13.96 -10.95 -26.01
N THR A 4 -14.42 -11.95 -25.25
CA THR A 4 -15.45 -11.78 -24.20
C THR A 4 -14.76 -11.88 -22.86
N ILE A 5 -14.99 -10.92 -21.97
CA ILE A 5 -14.34 -10.89 -20.65
C ILE A 5 -15.11 -11.80 -19.68
N GLU A 6 -14.43 -12.79 -19.13
CA GLU A 6 -15.01 -13.80 -18.23
C GLU A 6 -15.19 -13.23 -16.81
N LYS A 7 -14.15 -12.59 -16.28
CA LYS A 7 -14.09 -12.08 -14.91
C LYS A 7 -12.91 -11.13 -14.71
N LEU A 8 -12.85 -10.45 -13.58
CA LEU A 8 -11.65 -9.72 -13.15
C LEU A 8 -10.69 -10.64 -12.38
N ILE A 9 -9.40 -10.33 -12.46
CA ILE A 9 -8.34 -11.01 -11.70
C ILE A 9 -7.52 -10.01 -10.89
N TYR A 10 -6.79 -10.52 -9.88
CA TYR A 10 -5.83 -9.70 -9.14
C TYR A 10 -4.80 -9.09 -10.10
N GLY A 11 -4.55 -7.79 -9.95
CA GLY A 11 -3.72 -7.00 -10.88
C GLY A 11 -4.52 -6.00 -11.74
N GLY A 12 -5.85 -6.03 -11.68
CA GLY A 12 -6.71 -5.02 -12.31
C GLY A 12 -7.15 -5.36 -13.74
N ASP A 13 -6.66 -6.46 -14.28
CA ASP A 13 -7.01 -6.94 -15.62
C ASP A 13 -8.29 -7.80 -15.59
N GLY A 14 -9.03 -7.80 -16.70
CA GLY A 14 -10.01 -8.82 -17.02
C GLY A 14 -9.36 -10.05 -17.65
N LEU A 15 -9.89 -11.22 -17.35
CA LEU A 15 -9.52 -12.49 -17.97
C LEU A 15 -10.43 -12.76 -19.17
N ALA A 16 -9.82 -13.00 -20.32
CA ALA A 16 -10.44 -13.62 -21.48
C ALA A 16 -9.62 -14.83 -21.92
N ARG A 17 -10.12 -15.57 -22.92
CA ARG A 17 -9.40 -16.69 -23.54
C ARG A 17 -9.43 -16.58 -25.05
N THR A 18 -8.37 -17.07 -25.69
CA THR A 18 -8.39 -17.29 -27.14
C THR A 18 -9.40 -18.38 -27.50
N ALA A 19 -9.81 -18.41 -28.77
CA ALA A 19 -10.46 -19.59 -29.30
C ALA A 19 -9.58 -20.84 -29.06
N VAL A 20 -10.24 -21.98 -28.91
CA VAL A 20 -9.58 -23.26 -28.75
C VAL A 20 -8.86 -23.61 -30.06
N ASP A 21 -7.55 -23.90 -29.99
CA ASP A 21 -6.76 -24.31 -31.14
C ASP A 21 -7.10 -25.75 -31.59
N ALA A 22 -6.52 -26.19 -32.71
CA ALA A 22 -6.75 -27.53 -33.25
C ALA A 22 -6.33 -28.66 -32.29
N GLU A 23 -5.46 -28.36 -31.32
CA GLU A 23 -5.00 -29.28 -30.28
C GLU A 23 -5.81 -29.17 -28.97
N GLY A 24 -6.93 -28.44 -28.96
CA GLY A 24 -7.82 -28.34 -27.80
C GLY A 24 -7.34 -27.35 -26.73
N ARG A 25 -6.35 -26.51 -27.01
CA ARG A 25 -5.75 -25.59 -26.03
C ARG A 25 -6.33 -24.19 -26.18
N SER A 26 -6.48 -23.49 -25.05
CA SER A 26 -6.81 -22.06 -25.02
C SER A 26 -5.78 -21.31 -24.19
N MET A 27 -5.45 -20.09 -24.60
CA MET A 27 -4.51 -19.23 -23.89
C MET A 27 -5.29 -18.18 -23.10
N ALA A 28 -4.89 -17.96 -21.84
CA ALA A 28 -5.42 -16.85 -21.04
C ALA A 28 -4.93 -15.51 -21.61
N VAL A 29 -5.82 -14.54 -21.72
CA VAL A 29 -5.54 -13.20 -22.20
C VAL A 29 -5.96 -12.19 -21.13
N PHE A 30 -5.03 -11.39 -20.65
CA PHE A 30 -5.28 -10.35 -19.66
C PHE A 30 -5.50 -9.02 -20.38
N VAL A 31 -6.65 -8.40 -20.09
CA VAL A 31 -7.13 -7.20 -20.79
C VAL A 31 -7.41 -6.12 -19.75
N PRO A 32 -6.72 -4.97 -19.76
CA PRO A 32 -6.94 -3.91 -18.77
C PRO A 32 -8.21 -3.10 -19.09
N PHE A 33 -8.73 -2.41 -18.08
CA PHE A 33 -9.82 -1.42 -18.20
C PHE A 33 -11.15 -1.94 -18.79
N VAL A 34 -11.48 -3.19 -18.50
CA VAL A 34 -12.71 -3.88 -18.92
C VAL A 34 -13.55 -4.33 -17.71
N LEU A 35 -14.80 -4.72 -17.95
CA LEU A 35 -15.68 -5.38 -16.99
C LEU A 35 -16.01 -6.81 -17.46
N PRO A 36 -16.37 -7.72 -16.53
CA PRO A 36 -16.96 -9.01 -16.89
C PRO A 36 -18.19 -8.84 -17.78
N GLY A 37 -18.35 -9.73 -18.76
CA GLY A 37 -19.43 -9.71 -19.74
C GLY A 37 -19.22 -8.77 -20.93
N GLU A 38 -18.22 -7.88 -20.89
CA GLU A 38 -17.93 -6.99 -22.03
C GLU A 38 -17.35 -7.77 -23.22
N ARG A 39 -17.68 -7.31 -24.44
CA ARG A 39 -17.01 -7.76 -25.66
C ARG A 39 -16.12 -6.65 -26.20
N VAL A 40 -14.85 -6.98 -26.45
CA VAL A 40 -13.82 -6.02 -26.84
C VAL A 40 -13.03 -6.50 -28.04
N GLU A 41 -12.72 -5.58 -28.95
CA GLU A 41 -11.59 -5.76 -29.84
C GLU A 41 -10.32 -5.35 -29.09
N ALA A 42 -9.36 -6.26 -29.02
CA ALA A 42 -8.07 -6.03 -28.40
C ALA A 42 -6.91 -6.59 -29.24
N GLU A 43 -5.76 -5.95 -29.13
CA GLU A 43 -4.51 -6.33 -29.78
C GLU A 43 -3.56 -6.94 -28.76
N ILE A 44 -2.94 -8.07 -29.08
CA ILE A 44 -1.96 -8.71 -28.20
C ILE A 44 -0.70 -7.85 -28.14
N ALA A 45 -0.46 -7.22 -27.00
CA ALA A 45 0.71 -6.37 -26.76
C ALA A 45 1.95 -7.19 -26.39
N SER A 46 1.76 -8.31 -25.69
CA SER A 46 2.84 -9.25 -25.37
C SER A 46 2.30 -10.65 -25.10
N ALA A 47 3.11 -11.66 -25.35
CA ALA A 47 2.80 -13.06 -25.03
C ALA A 47 3.95 -13.67 -24.23
N LYS A 48 3.60 -14.46 -23.21
CA LYS A 48 4.52 -15.28 -22.41
C LYS A 48 3.99 -16.71 -22.35
N THR A 49 4.79 -17.63 -21.84
CA THR A 49 4.34 -19.01 -21.61
C THR A 49 3.11 -19.01 -20.69
N GLY A 50 1.98 -19.49 -21.21
CA GLY A 50 0.73 -19.66 -20.46
C GLY A 50 -0.23 -18.47 -20.48
N PHE A 51 0.18 -17.27 -20.90
CA PHE A 51 -0.74 -16.12 -21.01
C PHE A 51 -0.24 -15.04 -21.98
N ALA A 52 -1.17 -14.24 -22.47
CA ALA A 52 -0.90 -13.01 -23.21
C ALA A 52 -1.51 -11.79 -22.49
N ARG A 53 -0.97 -10.61 -22.77
CA ARG A 53 -1.55 -9.32 -22.38
C ARG A 53 -2.00 -8.59 -23.63
N ALA A 54 -3.20 -8.03 -23.59
CA ALA A 54 -3.78 -7.29 -24.71
C ALA A 54 -4.09 -5.85 -24.32
N THR A 55 -4.17 -4.98 -25.32
CA THR A 55 -4.65 -3.60 -25.19
C THR A 55 -5.97 -3.48 -25.94
N VAL A 56 -6.99 -2.90 -25.28
CA VAL A 56 -8.30 -2.67 -25.90
C VAL A 56 -8.17 -1.61 -27.00
N SER A 57 -8.57 -1.96 -28.22
CA SER A 57 -8.71 -1.01 -29.32
C SER A 57 -10.14 -0.47 -29.44
N LYS A 58 -11.15 -1.30 -29.13
CA LYS A 58 -12.57 -0.92 -29.17
C LYS A 58 -13.41 -1.73 -28.21
N LEU A 59 -14.31 -1.05 -27.49
CA LEU A 59 -15.36 -1.70 -26.70
C LEU A 59 -16.59 -1.93 -27.60
N VAL A 60 -16.88 -3.18 -27.92
CA VAL A 60 -17.93 -3.59 -28.87
C VAL A 60 -19.27 -3.68 -28.16
N GLU A 61 -19.31 -4.35 -27.01
CA GLU A 61 -20.49 -4.41 -26.13
C GLU A 61 -20.09 -3.97 -24.73
N ARG A 62 -20.70 -2.88 -24.26
CA ARG A 62 -20.45 -2.29 -22.95
C ARG A 62 -21.30 -3.01 -21.91
N SER A 63 -20.74 -3.24 -20.72
CA SER A 63 -21.54 -3.68 -19.57
C SER A 63 -22.52 -2.56 -19.17
N ALA A 64 -23.74 -2.92 -18.80
CA ALA A 64 -24.73 -1.98 -18.26
C ALA A 64 -24.29 -1.37 -16.92
N GLU A 65 -23.37 -2.02 -16.20
CA GLU A 65 -22.81 -1.53 -14.94
C GLU A 65 -21.69 -0.50 -15.15
N ARG A 66 -21.10 -0.38 -16.35
CA ARG A 66 -19.95 0.48 -16.58
C ARG A 66 -20.30 1.95 -16.34
N VAL A 67 -19.52 2.61 -15.50
CA VAL A 67 -19.62 4.06 -15.24
C VAL A 67 -18.52 4.85 -15.93
N GLU A 68 -18.71 6.16 -16.03
CA GLU A 68 -17.67 7.08 -16.45
C GLU A 68 -16.67 7.32 -15.31
N ALA A 69 -15.37 7.28 -15.63
CA ALA A 69 -14.32 7.52 -14.65
C ALA A 69 -14.24 9.01 -14.30
N ALA A 70 -14.22 9.33 -13.00
CA ALA A 70 -14.14 10.72 -12.54
C ALA A 70 -12.78 11.39 -12.83
N CYS A 71 -11.68 10.63 -12.91
CA CYS A 71 -10.36 11.17 -13.17
C CYS A 71 -10.11 11.38 -14.67
N PRO A 72 -9.74 12.60 -15.12
CA PRO A 72 -9.44 12.88 -16.52
C PRO A 72 -8.18 12.16 -17.04
N TYR A 73 -7.37 11.61 -16.12
CA TYR A 73 -6.16 10.85 -16.43
C TYR A 73 -6.37 9.34 -16.39
N PHE A 74 -7.59 8.84 -16.11
CA PHE A 74 -7.87 7.41 -16.08
C PHE A 74 -7.53 6.75 -17.44
N GLN A 75 -7.05 5.50 -17.41
CA GLN A 75 -6.46 4.75 -18.54
C GLN A 75 -5.13 5.31 -19.08
N LYS A 76 -4.77 6.56 -18.77
CA LYS A 76 -3.46 7.14 -19.12
C LYS A 76 -2.47 7.00 -17.97
N CYS A 77 -2.90 7.29 -16.74
CA CYS A 77 -2.11 7.21 -15.52
C CYS A 77 -2.00 5.75 -15.02
N GLY A 78 -0.84 5.35 -14.52
CA GLY A 78 -0.64 4.01 -13.93
C GLY A 78 -1.28 3.79 -12.54
N GLY A 79 -1.91 4.81 -11.95
CA GLY A 79 -2.34 4.78 -10.54
C GLY A 79 -3.63 4.01 -10.23
N CYS A 80 -4.64 4.08 -11.10
CA CYS A 80 -5.98 3.51 -10.84
C CYS A 80 -6.40 2.57 -11.97
N GLN A 81 -7.17 1.54 -11.64
CA GLN A 81 -7.60 0.50 -12.58
C GLN A 81 -9.11 0.32 -12.64
N TYR A 82 -9.88 0.77 -11.65
CA TYR A 82 -11.31 0.42 -11.48
C TYR A 82 -12.29 1.61 -11.53
N GLN A 83 -11.86 2.82 -11.91
CA GLN A 83 -12.77 3.99 -11.90
C GLN A 83 -13.96 3.88 -12.85
N HIS A 84 -13.92 2.97 -13.82
CA HIS A 84 -15.01 2.67 -14.73
C HIS A 84 -15.99 1.62 -14.18
N ILE A 85 -15.84 1.21 -12.92
CA ILE A 85 -16.66 0.22 -12.20
C ILE A 85 -17.38 0.93 -11.04
N PRO A 86 -18.72 0.74 -10.87
CA PRO A 86 -19.43 1.27 -9.70
C PRO A 86 -18.77 0.80 -8.40
N TYR A 87 -18.70 1.67 -7.40
CA TYR A 87 -17.91 1.40 -6.20
C TYR A 87 -18.28 0.09 -5.50
N GLU A 88 -19.57 -0.16 -5.30
CA GLU A 88 -20.06 -1.41 -4.68
C GLU A 88 -19.61 -2.66 -5.44
N ARG A 89 -19.59 -2.59 -6.78
CA ARG A 89 -19.12 -3.69 -7.62
C ARG A 89 -17.61 -3.91 -7.47
N GLN A 90 -16.83 -2.86 -7.20
CA GLN A 90 -15.40 -3.01 -6.90
C GLN A 90 -15.19 -3.87 -5.66
N LEU A 91 -15.97 -3.64 -4.60
CA LEU A 91 -15.90 -4.40 -3.36
C LEU A 91 -16.23 -5.87 -3.58
N GLU A 92 -17.30 -6.15 -4.32
CA GLU A 92 -17.68 -7.51 -4.68
C GLU A 92 -16.61 -8.23 -5.49
N TYR A 93 -16.04 -7.56 -6.51
CA TYR A 93 -14.95 -8.13 -7.30
C TYR A 93 -13.70 -8.38 -6.45
N LYS A 94 -13.33 -7.47 -5.55
CA LYS A 94 -12.19 -7.66 -4.64
C LYS A 94 -12.39 -8.85 -3.71
N ALA A 95 -13.58 -8.99 -3.12
CA ALA A 95 -13.92 -10.14 -2.27
C ALA A 95 -13.90 -11.46 -3.06
N GLY A 96 -14.45 -11.47 -4.28
CA GLY A 96 -14.40 -12.61 -5.19
C GLY A 96 -12.97 -13.01 -5.57
N ILE A 97 -12.13 -12.02 -5.91
CA ILE A 97 -10.71 -12.21 -6.23
C ILE A 97 -9.95 -12.80 -5.03
N LEU A 98 -10.21 -12.31 -3.81
CA LEU A 98 -9.60 -12.85 -2.59
C LEU A 98 -9.94 -14.34 -2.41
N ARG A 99 -11.23 -14.71 -2.47
CA ARG A 99 -11.66 -16.12 -2.37
C ARG A 99 -11.01 -17.00 -3.44
N GLU A 100 -11.03 -16.55 -4.69
CA GLU A 100 -10.42 -17.31 -5.78
C GLU A 100 -8.91 -17.47 -5.60
N THR A 101 -8.21 -16.43 -5.14
CA THR A 101 -6.77 -16.45 -4.94
C THR A 101 -6.36 -17.46 -3.86
N LEU A 102 -7.05 -17.43 -2.72
CA LEU A 102 -6.87 -18.40 -1.62
C LEU A 102 -7.10 -19.84 -2.12
N GLN A 103 -8.20 -20.08 -2.83
CA GLN A 103 -8.55 -21.40 -3.35
C GLN A 103 -7.55 -21.88 -4.40
N ARG A 104 -7.14 -21.01 -5.33
CA ARG A 104 -6.29 -21.40 -6.46
C ARG A 104 -4.85 -21.68 -6.03
N ILE A 105 -4.27 -20.78 -5.23
CA ILE A 105 -2.86 -20.81 -4.84
C ILE A 105 -2.61 -21.79 -3.70
N ALA A 106 -3.44 -21.75 -2.67
CA ALA A 106 -3.20 -22.48 -1.43
C ALA A 106 -4.19 -23.63 -1.17
N LYS A 107 -5.18 -23.84 -2.06
CA LYS A 107 -6.27 -24.82 -1.88
C LYS A 107 -7.08 -24.56 -0.60
N ILE A 108 -7.13 -23.29 -0.19
CA ILE A 108 -7.87 -22.84 0.98
C ILE A 108 -9.28 -22.47 0.55
N GLU A 109 -10.25 -23.27 0.95
CA GLU A 109 -11.66 -22.90 0.87
C GLU A 109 -11.99 -22.03 2.08
N LEU A 110 -12.11 -20.72 1.86
CA LEU A 110 -12.44 -19.77 2.92
C LEU A 110 -13.91 -19.94 3.32
N LYS A 111 -14.14 -20.58 4.47
CA LYS A 111 -15.48 -20.79 5.04
C LYS A 111 -16.01 -19.57 5.79
N ALA A 112 -15.12 -18.76 6.35
CA ALA A 112 -15.48 -17.53 7.02
C ALA A 112 -16.10 -16.55 6.00
N GLU A 113 -17.14 -15.83 6.44
CA GLU A 113 -17.64 -14.70 5.67
C GLU A 113 -16.58 -13.62 5.61
N ILE A 114 -16.41 -13.00 4.42
CA ILE A 114 -15.52 -11.86 4.28
C ILE A 114 -16.30 -10.63 4.72
N GLN A 115 -15.92 -10.06 5.86
CA GLN A 115 -16.42 -8.78 6.31
C GLN A 115 -15.75 -7.67 5.49
N ILE A 116 -16.55 -6.88 4.78
CA ILE A 116 -16.04 -5.82 3.90
C ILE A 116 -16.12 -4.47 4.63
N HIS A 117 -14.99 -3.76 4.64
CA HIS A 117 -14.87 -2.42 5.21
C HIS A 117 -14.67 -1.41 4.05
N PRO A 118 -15.74 -0.75 3.60
CA PRO A 118 -15.69 0.21 2.50
C PRO A 118 -15.07 1.53 2.94
N SER A 119 -14.35 2.19 2.03
CA SER A 119 -13.84 3.55 2.23
C SER A 119 -14.66 4.54 1.40
N GLU A 120 -14.60 5.82 1.76
CA GLU A 120 -14.87 6.87 0.78
C GLU A 120 -13.95 6.69 -0.44
N PRO A 121 -14.49 6.61 -1.68
CA PRO A 121 -13.72 6.20 -2.86
C PRO A 121 -12.74 7.25 -3.38
N TRP A 122 -12.84 8.48 -2.89
CA TRP A 122 -12.08 9.66 -3.34
C TRP A 122 -11.45 10.34 -2.12
N ASN A 123 -10.47 11.21 -2.34
CA ASN A 123 -9.85 12.03 -1.29
C ASN A 123 -9.20 11.28 -0.11
N TYR A 124 -9.16 9.95 -0.16
CA TYR A 124 -8.74 9.09 0.94
C TYR A 124 -7.23 9.08 1.17
N ARG A 125 -6.45 9.31 0.09
CA ARG A 125 -5.01 9.10 0.09
C ARG A 125 -4.29 10.30 0.71
N ASN A 126 -3.80 10.13 1.94
CA ASN A 126 -3.05 11.15 2.70
C ASN A 126 -1.59 11.29 2.25
N ARG A 127 -1.10 10.44 1.33
CA ARG A 127 0.30 10.41 0.90
C ARG A 127 0.43 10.18 -0.61
N THR A 128 1.11 11.09 -1.30
CA THR A 128 1.26 11.04 -2.75
C THR A 128 2.68 11.38 -3.17
N ARG A 129 3.34 10.47 -3.89
CA ARG A 129 4.65 10.64 -4.52
C ARG A 129 4.49 10.96 -6.00
N LEU A 130 5.00 12.11 -6.40
CA LEU A 130 4.93 12.65 -7.75
C LEU A 130 6.32 12.70 -8.36
N ARG A 131 6.40 12.40 -9.66
CA ARG A 131 7.54 12.78 -10.48
C ARG A 131 7.56 14.28 -10.66
N VAL A 132 8.76 14.85 -10.62
CA VAL A 132 9.01 16.26 -10.87
C VAL A 132 9.75 16.39 -12.20
N GLN A 133 9.26 17.28 -13.05
CA GLN A 133 9.94 17.71 -14.27
C GLN A 133 10.13 19.22 -14.17
N THR A 134 11.36 19.71 -14.32
CA THR A 134 11.68 21.15 -14.19
C THR A 134 11.87 21.84 -15.54
N THR A 135 12.05 21.07 -16.63
CA THR A 135 12.26 21.58 -17.99
C THR A 135 11.36 20.83 -19.00
N PRO A 136 10.86 21.49 -20.07
CA PRO A 136 10.98 22.92 -20.38
C PRO A 136 10.16 23.81 -19.43
N GLU A 137 9.13 23.26 -18.79
CA GLU A 137 8.33 23.92 -17.76
C GLU A 137 8.18 23.00 -16.55
N PHE A 138 7.95 23.60 -15.37
CA PHE A 138 7.71 22.82 -14.17
C PHE A 138 6.40 22.04 -14.26
N ALA A 139 6.47 20.73 -14.07
CA ALA A 139 5.32 19.84 -14.06
C ALA A 139 5.45 18.79 -12.95
N LEU A 140 4.30 18.40 -12.42
CA LEU A 140 4.13 17.27 -11.50
C LEU A 140 3.37 16.17 -12.21
N GLY A 141 3.71 14.92 -11.93
CA GLY A 141 3.14 13.83 -12.70
C GLY A 141 3.34 12.44 -12.11
N TYR A 142 2.80 11.49 -12.85
CA TYR A 142 3.01 10.06 -12.63
C TYR A 142 3.61 9.45 -13.89
N TYR A 143 3.87 8.15 -13.85
CA TYR A 143 4.10 7.41 -15.07
C TYR A 143 2.80 7.03 -15.76
N ARG A 144 2.85 6.97 -17.09
CA ARG A 144 1.79 6.40 -17.90
C ARG A 144 1.60 4.93 -17.59
N PHE A 145 0.38 4.45 -17.78
CA PHE A 145 0.02 3.06 -17.57
C PHE A 145 0.91 2.14 -18.40
N GLY A 146 1.58 1.19 -17.73
CA GLY A 146 2.45 0.21 -18.37
C GLY A 146 3.76 0.77 -18.94
N SER A 147 4.18 1.98 -18.59
CA SER A 147 5.45 2.55 -19.06
C SER A 147 6.18 3.37 -17.97
N HIS A 148 7.35 3.91 -18.32
CA HIS A 148 8.09 4.91 -17.53
C HIS A 148 8.03 6.30 -18.17
N GLU A 149 7.06 6.52 -19.06
CA GLU A 149 6.85 7.81 -19.71
C GLU A 149 6.11 8.74 -18.76
N PHE A 150 6.58 9.98 -18.64
CA PHE A 150 5.98 10.98 -17.76
C PHE A 150 4.59 11.40 -18.24
N LEU A 151 3.65 11.49 -17.30
CA LEU A 151 2.31 12.04 -17.50
C LEU A 151 2.12 13.19 -16.51
N GLY A 152 2.14 14.42 -17.02
CA GLY A 152 1.80 15.60 -16.24
C GLY A 152 0.34 15.59 -15.79
N VAL A 153 0.09 15.95 -14.53
CA VAL A 153 -1.24 16.03 -13.93
C VAL A 153 -1.40 17.34 -13.15
N GLN A 154 -2.63 17.83 -13.10
CA GLN A 154 -3.01 19.03 -12.33
C GLN A 154 -3.58 18.64 -10.95
N GLU A 155 -4.20 17.47 -10.88
CA GLU A 155 -4.84 16.95 -9.68
C GLU A 155 -4.88 15.42 -9.71
N CYS A 156 -5.21 14.84 -8.56
CA CYS A 156 -5.45 13.41 -8.40
C CYS A 156 -6.68 13.21 -7.50
N PRO A 157 -7.85 12.81 -8.04
CA PRO A 157 -9.09 12.72 -7.26
C PRO A 157 -9.07 11.77 -6.05
N ILE A 158 -8.14 10.82 -6.03
CA ILE A 158 -7.95 9.93 -4.87
C ILE A 158 -7.04 10.53 -3.79
N SER A 159 -6.22 11.53 -4.13
CA SER A 159 -5.36 12.26 -3.19
C SER A 159 -6.15 13.23 -2.34
N SER A 160 -5.68 13.49 -1.13
CA SER A 160 -6.33 14.40 -0.20
C SER A 160 -6.55 15.80 -0.80
N PRO A 161 -7.61 16.51 -0.40
CA PRO A 161 -7.82 17.91 -0.78
C PRO A 161 -6.62 18.80 -0.50
N LEU A 162 -5.93 18.66 0.64
CA LEU A 162 -4.72 19.44 0.91
C LEU A 162 -3.61 19.15 -0.09
N ILE A 163 -3.36 17.88 -0.41
CA ILE A 163 -2.34 17.51 -1.40
C ILE A 163 -2.67 18.14 -2.75
N ASN A 164 -3.92 18.04 -3.22
CA ASN A 164 -4.33 18.67 -4.48
C ASN A 164 -4.18 20.19 -4.45
N ARG A 165 -4.52 20.86 -3.33
CA ARG A 165 -4.26 22.31 -3.16
C ARG A 165 -2.78 22.65 -3.25
N VAL A 166 -1.91 21.86 -2.62
CA VAL A 166 -0.45 22.07 -2.66
C VAL A 166 0.10 21.78 -4.06
N MET A 167 -0.36 20.73 -4.75
CA MET A 167 0.00 20.46 -6.14
C MET A 167 -0.35 21.64 -7.05
N ALA A 168 -1.61 22.11 -6.99
CA ALA A 168 -2.07 23.26 -7.78
C ALA A 168 -1.21 24.50 -7.50
N ARG A 169 -0.90 24.76 -6.22
CA ARG A 169 -0.05 25.90 -5.82
C ARG A 169 1.39 25.77 -6.34
N LEU A 170 1.97 24.58 -6.31
CA LEU A 170 3.31 24.32 -6.86
C LEU A 170 3.34 24.57 -8.37
N LEU A 171 2.30 24.14 -9.10
CA LEU A 171 2.17 24.36 -10.55
C LEU A 171 2.00 25.85 -10.88
N GLU A 172 1.14 26.57 -10.14
CA GLU A 172 0.95 28.02 -10.28
C GLU A 172 2.25 28.80 -10.07
N LEU A 173 3.03 28.41 -9.06
CA LEU A 173 4.33 29.02 -8.75
C LEU A 173 5.47 28.51 -9.65
N LYS A 174 5.18 27.69 -10.66
CA LYS A 174 6.18 27.08 -11.55
C LYS A 174 7.31 26.39 -10.78
N GLY A 175 6.97 25.73 -9.67
CA GLY A 175 7.91 25.03 -8.81
C GLY A 175 8.76 25.93 -7.91
N CYS A 176 8.57 27.25 -7.95
CA CYS A 176 9.30 28.22 -7.13
C CYS A 176 10.83 28.05 -7.27
N ASP A 177 11.33 28.05 -8.51
CA ASP A 177 12.73 27.77 -8.85
C ASP A 177 13.22 26.41 -8.32
N CYS A 178 12.38 25.37 -8.51
CA CYS A 178 12.71 24.00 -8.13
C CYS A 178 14.06 23.57 -8.72
N PRO A 179 15.02 23.12 -7.88
CA PRO A 179 16.31 22.63 -8.35
C PRO A 179 16.15 21.49 -9.36
N ALA A 180 16.97 21.50 -10.42
CA ALA A 180 16.83 20.57 -11.54
C ALA A 180 17.10 19.10 -11.15
N GLU A 181 17.88 18.90 -10.10
CA GLU A 181 18.20 17.60 -9.51
C GLU A 181 17.02 16.93 -8.75
N VAL A 182 15.95 17.68 -8.45
CA VAL A 182 14.77 17.13 -7.76
C VAL A 182 13.97 16.29 -8.75
N ALA A 183 14.05 14.97 -8.61
CA ALA A 183 13.40 14.02 -9.51
C ALA A 183 11.97 13.67 -9.07
N GLU A 184 11.71 13.74 -7.76
CA GLU A 184 10.43 13.39 -7.17
C GLU A 184 10.16 14.21 -5.92
N ILE A 185 8.88 14.41 -5.63
CA ILE A 185 8.40 14.98 -4.37
C ILE A 185 7.27 14.10 -3.85
N GLU A 186 7.30 13.78 -2.56
CA GLU A 186 6.23 13.10 -1.87
C GLU A 186 5.65 14.03 -0.82
N LEU A 187 4.31 14.10 -0.81
CA LEU A 187 3.52 14.94 0.07
C LEU A 187 2.74 14.03 1.01
N PHE A 188 2.79 14.32 2.31
CA PHE A 188 2.12 13.55 3.36
C PHE A 188 1.33 14.46 4.27
N ALA A 189 0.01 14.48 4.08
CA ALA A 189 -0.94 15.26 4.87
C ALA A 189 -1.21 14.58 6.22
N ASP A 190 -1.45 15.39 7.25
CA ASP A 190 -1.90 14.93 8.55
C ASP A 190 -3.35 14.42 8.54
N ALA A 191 -3.80 13.86 9.66
CA ALA A 191 -5.15 13.30 9.79
C ALA A 191 -6.25 14.34 9.53
N ALA A 192 -6.02 15.59 9.94
CA ALA A 192 -6.95 16.71 9.76
C ALA A 192 -6.98 17.28 8.33
N ASP A 193 -6.02 16.89 7.47
CA ASP A 193 -5.84 17.43 6.12
C ASP A 193 -5.61 18.96 6.11
N GLU A 194 -4.90 19.46 7.13
CA GLU A 194 -4.59 20.89 7.33
C GLU A 194 -3.10 21.21 7.17
N ARG A 195 -2.24 20.22 7.46
CA ARG A 195 -0.78 20.37 7.44
C ARG A 195 -0.17 19.19 6.71
N LEU A 196 1.00 19.40 6.11
CA LEU A 196 1.74 18.30 5.51
C LEU A 196 3.24 18.41 5.72
N LEU A 197 3.90 17.24 5.72
CA LEU A 197 5.32 17.12 5.44
C LEU A 197 5.52 16.84 3.96
N ALA A 198 6.59 17.39 3.41
CA ALA A 198 7.07 17.03 2.10
C ALA A 198 8.43 16.38 2.21
N TRP A 199 8.76 15.48 1.30
CA TRP A 199 10.14 15.09 1.08
C TRP A 199 10.44 14.89 -0.40
N ALA A 200 11.58 15.40 -0.82
CA ALA A 200 12.05 15.37 -2.19
C ALA A 200 13.19 14.35 -2.36
N PHE A 201 13.32 13.80 -3.56
CA PHE A 201 14.38 12.87 -3.93
C PHE A 201 15.29 13.50 -4.97
N CYS A 202 16.59 13.54 -4.68
CA CYS A 202 17.61 14.16 -5.53
C CYS A 202 18.91 13.35 -5.57
N GLU A 203 19.89 13.79 -6.35
CA GLU A 203 21.21 13.13 -6.39
C GLU A 203 21.97 13.32 -5.06
N ARG A 204 22.96 12.46 -4.78
CA ARG A 204 23.67 12.46 -3.47
C ARG A 204 24.58 13.68 -3.30
N ASP A 205 25.05 14.23 -4.40
CA ASP A 205 25.99 15.33 -4.56
C ASP A 205 25.31 16.66 -4.91
N SER A 206 23.98 16.72 -4.84
CA SER A 206 23.20 17.97 -5.02
C SER A 206 23.62 19.09 -4.05
N ASP A 207 23.46 20.34 -4.48
CA ASP A 207 23.82 21.53 -3.70
C ASP A 207 22.93 21.65 -2.45
N ARG A 208 23.45 21.22 -1.31
CA ARG A 208 22.72 21.22 -0.03
C ARG A 208 22.26 22.61 0.41
N GLU A 209 23.01 23.67 0.09
CA GLU A 209 22.58 25.03 0.42
C GLU A 209 21.47 25.50 -0.51
N GLY A 210 21.58 25.19 -1.81
CA GLY A 210 20.52 25.41 -2.80
C GLY A 210 19.21 24.73 -2.42
N LEU A 211 19.27 23.43 -2.10
CA LEU A 211 18.11 22.66 -1.62
C LEU A 211 17.49 23.28 -0.36
N ARG A 212 18.32 23.72 0.61
CA ARG A 212 17.83 24.38 1.83
C ARG A 212 17.15 25.72 1.53
N ARG A 213 17.76 26.57 0.68
CA ARG A 213 17.18 27.86 0.26
C ARG A 213 15.84 27.66 -0.43
N TRP A 214 15.75 26.68 -1.33
CA TRP A 214 14.50 26.34 -2.00
C TRP A 214 13.44 25.87 -1.00
N ALA A 215 13.80 24.99 -0.07
CA ALA A 215 12.89 24.51 0.96
C ALA A 215 12.35 25.62 1.87
N ASP A 216 13.21 26.51 2.33
CA ASP A 216 12.82 27.65 3.16
C ASP A 216 11.91 28.61 2.38
N GLY A 217 12.23 28.86 1.11
CA GLY A 217 11.40 29.68 0.21
C GLY A 217 10.02 29.06 -0.02
N LEU A 218 9.98 27.77 -0.35
CA LEU A 218 8.75 27.06 -0.63
C LEU A 218 7.80 27.03 0.58
N ARG A 219 8.33 26.78 1.78
CA ARG A 219 7.52 26.78 3.02
C ARG A 219 6.94 28.15 3.36
N ARG A 220 7.59 29.25 2.96
CA ARG A 220 7.03 30.61 3.14
C ARG A 220 5.85 30.88 2.20
N VAL A 221 5.93 30.42 0.95
CA VAL A 221 4.89 30.65 -0.07
C VAL A 221 3.79 29.59 -0.09
N VAL A 222 4.04 28.42 0.52
CA VAL A 222 3.07 27.34 0.77
C VAL A 222 3.08 26.96 2.26
N PRO A 223 2.45 27.75 3.15
CA PRO A 223 2.54 27.55 4.61
C PRO A 223 1.97 26.24 5.15
N ALA A 224 1.21 25.50 4.33
CA ALA A 224 0.74 24.15 4.65
C ALA A 224 1.90 23.14 4.76
N ILE A 225 3.01 23.38 4.05
CA ILE A 225 4.22 22.56 4.12
C ILE A 225 4.98 22.94 5.40
N LYS A 226 4.87 22.11 6.43
CA LYS A 226 5.51 22.36 7.73
C LYS A 226 6.97 21.96 7.76
N GLY A 227 7.34 21.01 6.91
CA GLY A 227 8.71 20.55 6.75
C GLY A 227 8.98 20.01 5.36
N LEU A 228 10.23 20.13 4.92
CA LEU A 228 10.72 19.55 3.69
C LEU A 228 12.09 18.89 3.93
N SER A 229 12.14 17.58 3.69
CA SER A 229 13.36 16.75 3.76
C SER A 229 13.84 16.38 2.36
N PHE A 230 15.15 16.18 2.19
CA PHE A 230 15.73 15.71 0.93
C PHE A 230 16.42 14.38 1.15
N PHE A 231 16.06 13.38 0.35
CA PHE A 231 16.64 12.05 0.37
C PHE A 231 17.35 11.75 -0.95
N PRO A 232 18.39 10.91 -0.96
CA PRO A 232 19.03 10.50 -2.20
C PRO A 232 18.10 9.59 -3.03
N THR A 233 18.03 9.81 -4.33
CA THR A 233 17.32 8.91 -5.26
C THR A 233 17.90 7.49 -5.15
N ARG A 234 17.02 6.50 -4.98
CA ARG A 234 17.43 5.08 -4.90
C ARG A 234 18.00 4.61 -6.24
N ARG A 235 19.17 3.97 -6.23
CA ARG A 235 19.72 3.30 -7.42
C ARG A 235 18.99 1.97 -7.64
N LYS A 236 18.72 1.59 -8.90
CA LYS A 236 18.03 0.33 -9.27
C LYS A 236 18.66 -0.95 -8.69
N SER A 237 19.94 -0.93 -8.32
CA SER A 237 20.64 -2.07 -7.72
C SER A 237 20.45 -2.20 -6.21
N GLU A 238 19.75 -1.25 -5.58
CA GLU A 238 19.48 -1.19 -4.13
C GLU A 238 17.99 -1.47 -3.83
N GLU A 239 17.33 -2.28 -4.68
CA GLU A 239 15.92 -2.69 -4.47
C GLU A 239 15.74 -3.68 -3.30
N ASP A 240 16.85 -4.15 -2.70
CA ASP A 240 16.84 -4.99 -1.51
C ASP A 240 16.97 -4.17 -0.23
N GLU A 241 15.95 -4.35 0.63
CA GLU A 241 15.81 -3.90 2.02
C GLU A 241 15.82 -2.39 2.28
N ALA A 242 14.98 -1.99 3.23
CA ALA A 242 14.81 -0.62 3.72
C ALA A 242 16.10 -0.10 4.40
N ALA A 243 17.14 0.18 3.62
CA ALA A 243 18.27 0.95 4.08
C ALA A 243 17.76 2.38 4.35
N ASP A 244 17.59 2.73 5.62
CA ASP A 244 17.19 4.07 6.03
C ASP A 244 18.16 5.08 5.43
N GLN A 245 17.62 5.90 4.53
CA GLN A 245 18.40 6.97 3.96
C GLN A 245 18.34 8.15 4.92
N LYS A 246 19.51 8.53 5.44
CA LYS A 246 19.62 9.79 6.18
C LYS A 246 19.33 10.95 5.24
N ALA A 247 18.47 11.87 5.67
CA ALA A 247 18.19 13.08 4.91
C ALA A 247 19.50 13.86 4.64
N LEU A 248 19.66 14.31 3.39
CA LEU A 248 20.76 15.18 2.94
C LEU A 248 20.60 16.59 3.53
N VAL A 249 19.37 17.07 3.54
CA VAL A 249 18.94 18.38 4.01
C VAL A 249 17.57 18.25 4.67
N GLN A 250 17.35 19.03 5.72
CA GLN A 250 16.07 19.18 6.41
C GLN A 250 15.80 20.68 6.60
N SER A 251 14.58 21.13 6.27
CA SER A 251 14.06 22.45 6.66
C SER A 251 12.71 22.27 7.34
N GLY A 252 12.56 22.86 8.53
CA GLY A 252 11.32 22.79 9.29
C GLY A 252 11.12 21.49 10.03
N GLU A 253 9.86 21.15 10.25
CA GLU A 253 9.46 19.94 10.98
C GLU A 253 9.97 18.69 10.25
N SER A 254 10.55 17.74 10.98
CA SER A 254 10.97 16.45 10.44
C SER A 254 9.94 15.35 10.65
N GLU A 255 8.84 15.67 11.31
CA GLU A 255 7.84 14.74 11.79
C GLU A 255 6.48 15.42 11.91
N VAL A 256 5.41 14.65 11.82
CA VAL A 256 4.02 15.09 11.99
C VAL A 256 3.35 14.21 13.03
N ILE A 257 2.42 14.79 13.79
CA ILE A 257 1.56 14.03 14.68
C ILE A 257 0.30 13.65 13.92
N TYR A 258 0.13 12.35 13.68
CA TYR A 258 -1.02 11.76 13.01
C TYR A 258 -1.99 11.19 14.04
N ALA A 259 -3.24 11.64 14.05
CA ALA A 259 -4.27 11.11 14.94
C ALA A 259 -4.98 9.91 14.30
N VAL A 260 -5.21 8.85 15.09
CA VAL A 260 -6.03 7.69 14.72
C VAL A 260 -6.86 7.31 15.94
N GLY A 261 -8.18 7.52 15.87
CA GLY A 261 -9.03 7.52 17.05
C GLY A 261 -8.47 8.43 18.14
N ASP A 262 -8.38 7.91 19.36
CA ASP A 262 -7.81 8.63 20.52
C ASP A 262 -6.28 8.65 20.57
N MET A 263 -5.61 7.92 19.68
CA MET A 263 -4.15 7.78 19.67
C MET A 263 -3.49 8.82 18.77
N LYS A 264 -2.28 9.23 19.15
CA LYS A 264 -1.45 10.16 18.38
C LYS A 264 -0.11 9.52 18.07
N TYR A 265 0.25 9.50 16.81
CA TYR A 265 1.46 8.87 16.30
C TYR A 265 2.37 9.94 15.75
N ARG A 266 3.60 10.00 16.25
CA ARG A 266 4.68 10.68 15.55
C ARG A 266 5.04 9.87 14.31
N VAL A 267 5.04 10.54 13.16
CA VAL A 267 5.43 9.99 11.88
C VAL A 267 6.52 10.87 11.28
N SER A 268 7.74 10.35 11.23
CA SER A 268 8.92 11.03 10.70
C SER A 268 8.92 11.04 9.17
N ALA A 269 9.56 12.05 8.59
CA ALA A 269 9.79 12.11 7.16
C ALA A 269 10.56 10.88 6.67
N GLY A 270 10.07 10.24 5.60
CA GLY A 270 10.64 9.00 5.08
C GLY A 270 10.18 7.72 5.78
N ALA A 271 9.46 7.81 6.92
CA ALA A 271 8.83 6.64 7.54
C ALA A 271 7.63 6.15 6.71
N PHE A 272 7.27 4.87 6.87
CA PHE A 272 6.03 4.34 6.33
C PHE A 272 4.86 4.65 7.27
N PHE A 273 3.71 4.97 6.70
CA PHE A 273 2.44 5.07 7.41
C PHE A 273 1.30 4.75 6.46
N GLN A 274 0.18 4.26 6.99
CA GLN A 274 -0.96 3.81 6.20
C GLN A 274 -1.61 4.98 5.44
N VAL A 275 -2.02 4.74 4.19
CA VAL A 275 -2.36 5.84 3.26
C VAL A 275 -3.82 6.27 3.26
N ASN A 276 -4.73 5.40 3.67
CA ASN A 276 -6.16 5.69 3.65
C ASN A 276 -6.59 6.27 5.00
N ARG A 277 -6.80 7.58 5.04
CA ARG A 277 -7.13 8.28 6.29
C ARG A 277 -8.51 7.95 6.86
N HIS A 278 -9.40 7.36 6.07
CA HIS A 278 -10.79 7.09 6.48
C HIS A 278 -10.95 5.73 7.16
N LEU A 279 -10.07 4.77 6.88
CA LEU A 279 -10.17 3.39 7.39
C LEU A 279 -9.18 3.07 8.52
N LEU A 280 -8.31 4.01 8.89
CA LEU A 280 -7.21 3.73 9.81
C LEU A 280 -7.67 3.33 11.20
N GLU A 281 -8.69 4.01 11.72
CA GLU A 281 -9.25 3.70 13.04
C GLU A 281 -9.92 2.33 13.06
N GLU A 282 -10.71 2.02 12.03
CA GLU A 282 -11.41 0.74 11.90
C GLU A 282 -10.44 -0.44 11.68
N LEU A 283 -9.36 -0.23 10.92
CA LEU A 283 -8.29 -1.22 10.76
C LEU A 283 -7.61 -1.51 12.11
N VAL A 284 -7.29 -0.46 12.86
CA VAL A 284 -6.65 -0.58 14.16
C VAL A 284 -7.57 -1.28 15.17
N SER A 285 -8.84 -0.90 15.25
CA SER A 285 -9.80 -1.53 16.16
C SER A 285 -9.99 -3.01 15.82
N THR A 286 -10.17 -3.35 14.55
CA THR A 286 -10.31 -4.74 14.08
C THR A 286 -9.09 -5.61 14.43
N VAL A 287 -7.89 -5.02 14.44
CA VAL A 287 -6.67 -5.74 14.82
C VAL A 287 -6.46 -5.82 16.33
N THR A 288 -7.04 -4.91 17.14
CA THR A 288 -6.59 -4.73 18.53
C THR A 288 -7.67 -4.83 19.62
N ASP A 289 -8.95 -4.57 19.35
CA ASP A 289 -9.97 -4.33 20.39
C ASP A 289 -10.40 -5.59 21.17
N ASP A 290 -10.56 -6.72 20.49
CA ASP A 290 -10.89 -8.03 21.08
C ASP A 290 -9.62 -8.80 21.54
N ALA A 291 -8.47 -8.12 21.50
CA ALA A 291 -7.18 -8.66 21.86
C ALA A 291 -6.82 -8.32 23.31
N GLY A 292 -6.18 -9.26 24.00
CA GLY A 292 -5.65 -9.05 25.35
C GLY A 292 -4.88 -10.28 25.81
N GLY A 293 -3.97 -10.10 26.76
CA GLY A 293 -3.16 -11.21 27.28
C GLY A 293 -1.93 -10.77 28.06
N GLU A 294 -1.09 -11.73 28.41
CA GLU A 294 0.18 -11.48 29.08
C GLU A 294 1.23 -10.98 28.08
N LEU A 295 1.30 -11.61 26.90
CA LEU A 295 2.38 -11.39 25.94
C LEU A 295 1.88 -11.27 24.50
N GLY A 296 2.09 -10.09 23.90
CA GLY A 296 1.87 -9.82 22.48
C GLY A 296 3.19 -9.65 21.71
N LEU A 297 3.18 -10.04 20.44
CA LEU A 297 4.21 -9.67 19.45
C LEU A 297 3.58 -8.85 18.33
N ASP A 298 4.18 -7.70 18.03
CA ASP A 298 3.87 -6.91 16.84
C ASP A 298 5.10 -6.98 15.92
N LEU A 299 4.98 -7.69 14.81
CA LEU A 299 6.08 -7.94 13.88
C LEU A 299 5.88 -7.10 12.63
N TYR A 300 6.98 -6.50 12.13
CA TYR A 300 6.92 -5.43 11.12
C TYR A 300 6.15 -4.21 11.65
N ALA A 301 6.43 -3.83 12.90
CA ALA A 301 5.62 -2.91 13.67
C ALA A 301 5.57 -1.48 13.09
N GLY A 302 6.46 -1.12 12.16
CA GLY A 302 6.53 0.22 11.59
C GLY A 302 6.73 1.26 12.68
N GLY A 303 5.90 2.30 12.68
CA GLY A 303 5.85 3.32 13.74
C GLY A 303 5.05 2.91 14.98
N GLY A 304 4.62 1.65 15.11
CA GLY A 304 3.87 1.13 16.26
C GLY A 304 2.35 1.32 16.18
N LEU A 305 1.78 1.30 14.97
CA LEU A 305 0.35 1.51 14.73
C LEU A 305 -0.54 0.63 15.64
N PHE A 306 -0.26 -0.68 15.64
CA PHE A 306 -1.01 -1.65 16.44
C PHE A 306 -0.48 -1.75 17.88
N SER A 307 0.85 -1.79 18.05
CA SER A 307 1.51 -1.83 19.37
C SER A 307 0.96 -0.81 20.37
N ALA A 308 0.73 0.43 19.93
CA ALA A 308 0.23 1.49 20.80
C ALA A 308 -1.18 1.23 21.34
N ASN A 309 -2.05 0.56 20.57
CA ASN A 309 -3.40 0.20 21.03
C ASN A 309 -3.40 -1.11 21.82
N LEU A 310 -2.63 -2.12 21.39
CA LEU A 310 -2.47 -3.37 22.15
C LEU A 310 -1.93 -3.11 23.56
N ALA A 311 -1.15 -2.06 23.76
CA ALA A 311 -0.63 -1.68 25.07
C ALA A 311 -1.71 -1.42 26.13
N LYS A 312 -2.96 -1.15 25.71
CA LYS A 312 -4.10 -0.94 26.60
C LYS A 312 -4.60 -2.25 27.24
N SER A 313 -4.38 -3.40 26.58
CA SER A 313 -4.95 -4.69 26.95
C SER A 313 -3.92 -5.83 27.15
N PHE A 314 -2.63 -5.55 26.94
CA PHE A 314 -1.54 -6.50 27.16
C PHE A 314 -0.60 -6.08 28.29
N HIS A 315 -0.12 -7.06 29.04
CA HIS A 315 0.86 -6.80 30.09
C HIS A 315 2.25 -6.49 29.51
N HIS A 316 2.68 -7.21 28.46
CA HIS A 316 3.93 -6.97 27.75
C HIS A 316 3.79 -7.16 26.23
N ILE A 317 4.37 -6.24 25.45
CA ILE A 317 4.44 -6.33 23.99
C ILE A 317 5.90 -6.22 23.54
N PHE A 318 6.30 -7.03 22.57
CA PHE A 318 7.52 -6.79 21.80
C PHE A 318 7.15 -6.35 20.39
N ALA A 319 7.58 -5.15 20.03
CA ALA A 319 7.33 -4.55 18.73
C ALA A 319 8.63 -4.56 17.92
N VAL A 320 8.66 -5.26 16.78
CA VAL A 320 9.88 -5.54 16.01
C VAL A 320 9.86 -4.78 14.70
N GLU A 321 10.86 -3.93 14.48
CA GLU A 321 10.99 -3.09 13.30
C GLU A 321 12.45 -3.03 12.82
N ALA A 322 12.69 -3.15 11.51
CA ALA A 322 14.04 -3.14 10.94
C ALA A 322 14.53 -1.73 10.60
N SER A 323 13.65 -0.90 10.04
CA SER A 323 13.92 0.49 9.67
C SER A 323 14.22 1.32 10.92
N GLN A 324 15.39 1.95 10.95
CA GLN A 324 15.80 2.96 11.92
C GLN A 324 14.84 4.15 12.00
N THR A 325 14.29 4.58 10.87
CA THR A 325 13.35 5.73 10.83
C THR A 325 12.06 5.34 11.53
N SER A 326 11.42 4.25 11.08
CA SER A 326 10.21 3.72 11.70
C SER A 326 10.43 3.29 13.15
N TYR A 327 11.58 2.68 13.47
CA TYR A 327 11.94 2.32 14.85
C TYR A 327 12.04 3.55 15.77
N GLY A 328 12.56 4.66 15.26
CA GLY A 328 12.58 5.92 16.01
C GLY A 328 11.16 6.36 16.39
N ASP A 329 10.21 6.26 15.46
CA ASP A 329 8.80 6.57 15.69
C ASP A 329 8.14 5.55 16.62
N LEU A 330 8.41 4.26 16.44
CA LEU A 330 7.96 3.19 17.32
C LEU A 330 8.34 3.47 18.77
N VAL A 331 9.60 3.83 19.04
CA VAL A 331 10.05 4.16 20.40
C VAL A 331 9.28 5.34 20.98
N ASN A 332 8.97 6.36 20.16
CA ASN A 332 8.23 7.53 20.61
C ASN A 332 6.74 7.24 20.87
N ASN A 333 6.14 6.41 20.01
CA ASN A 333 4.72 6.06 20.06
C ASN A 333 4.41 4.94 21.06
N SER A 334 5.44 4.26 21.57
CA SER A 334 5.32 3.12 22.50
C SER A 334 5.00 3.55 23.92
N ALA A 335 4.03 2.88 24.53
CA ALA A 335 3.78 2.94 25.97
C ALA A 335 4.87 2.17 26.76
N ALA A 336 4.90 2.33 28.08
CA ALA A 336 5.93 1.74 28.94
C ALA A 336 6.00 0.20 28.90
N ASN A 337 4.88 -0.47 28.62
CA ASN A 337 4.77 -1.92 28.47
C ASN A 337 5.07 -2.44 27.06
N VAL A 338 5.40 -1.56 26.11
CA VAL A 338 5.83 -1.92 24.76
C VAL A 338 7.35 -1.84 24.66
N LYS A 339 8.00 -2.98 24.45
CA LYS A 339 9.43 -3.05 24.17
C LYS A 339 9.67 -3.02 22.67
N ALA A 340 10.08 -1.85 22.17
CA ALA A 340 10.57 -1.70 20.81
C ALA A 340 11.89 -2.46 20.61
N VAL A 341 12.01 -3.20 19.52
CA VAL A 341 13.19 -3.98 19.14
C VAL A 341 13.58 -3.65 17.70
N ARG A 342 14.78 -3.08 17.52
CA ARG A 342 15.32 -2.85 16.18
C ARG A 342 15.95 -4.12 15.62
N ALA A 343 15.24 -4.85 14.79
CA ALA A 343 15.72 -6.09 14.16
C ALA A 343 14.87 -6.45 12.93
N ARG A 344 15.44 -7.27 12.03
CA ARG A 344 14.60 -7.98 11.05
C ARG A 344 13.76 -9.04 11.77
N THR A 345 12.51 -9.19 11.36
CA THR A 345 11.57 -10.13 11.96
C THR A 345 12.11 -11.56 11.97
N GLU A 346 12.73 -12.01 10.87
CA GLU A 346 13.34 -13.33 10.80
C GLU A 346 14.44 -13.55 11.84
N ASP A 347 15.34 -12.58 12.02
CA ASP A 347 16.48 -12.68 12.93
C ASP A 347 16.02 -12.64 14.39
N TYR A 348 14.94 -11.89 14.65
CA TYR A 348 14.33 -11.83 15.97
C TYR A 348 13.66 -13.15 16.34
N LEU A 349 12.83 -13.70 15.45
CA LEU A 349 12.10 -14.94 15.71
C LEU A 349 13.01 -16.16 15.84
N GLN A 350 14.12 -16.23 15.09
CA GLN A 350 15.11 -17.29 15.24
C GLN A 350 15.74 -17.36 16.64
N LYS A 351 15.80 -16.22 17.35
CA LYS A 351 16.35 -16.12 18.70
C LYS A 351 15.27 -16.24 19.78
N TRP A 352 14.01 -16.43 19.39
CA TRP A 352 12.90 -16.44 20.32
C TRP A 352 12.94 -17.70 21.22
N PRO A 353 12.73 -17.58 22.54
CA PRO A 353 12.79 -18.73 23.44
C PRO A 353 11.64 -19.71 23.18
N ALA A 354 11.96 -20.96 22.82
CA ALA A 354 10.98 -22.00 22.46
C ALA A 354 9.87 -22.29 23.52
N ARG A 355 10.10 -21.94 24.79
CA ARG A 355 9.13 -22.16 25.88
C ARG A 355 8.20 -20.96 26.13
N LYS A 356 8.44 -19.81 25.51
CA LYS A 356 7.62 -18.61 25.71
C LYS A 356 6.63 -18.48 24.55
N ARG A 357 5.36 -18.79 24.79
CA ARG A 357 4.31 -18.67 23.77
C ARG A 357 3.57 -17.35 23.97
N PRO A 358 3.48 -16.48 22.94
CA PRO A 358 2.65 -15.29 23.01
C PRO A 358 1.15 -15.64 22.87
N ASP A 359 0.31 -14.83 23.49
CA ASP A 359 -1.14 -14.92 23.35
C ASP A 359 -1.60 -14.40 21.98
N LEU A 360 -0.86 -13.43 21.43
CA LEU A 360 -1.11 -12.83 20.12
C LEU A 360 0.18 -12.55 19.36
N VAL A 361 0.15 -12.80 18.05
CA VAL A 361 1.10 -12.24 17.08
C VAL A 361 0.32 -11.40 16.07
N VAL A 362 0.74 -10.16 15.85
CA VAL A 362 0.30 -9.31 14.73
C VAL A 362 1.39 -9.29 13.66
N LEU A 363 0.98 -9.42 12.40
CA LEU A 363 1.84 -9.36 11.21
C LEU A 363 1.30 -8.29 10.27
N ASP A 364 2.12 -7.32 9.86
CA ASP A 364 1.85 -6.40 8.74
C ASP A 364 3.08 -6.34 7.81
N PRO A 365 3.39 -7.43 7.08
CA PRO A 365 4.59 -7.54 6.27
C PRO A 365 4.49 -6.72 4.96
N PRO A 366 5.62 -6.48 4.29
CA PRO A 366 5.61 -5.91 2.93
C PRO A 366 4.89 -6.84 1.94
N ARG A 367 4.62 -6.35 0.71
CA ARG A 367 3.96 -7.10 -0.38
C ARG A 367 4.55 -8.49 -0.67
N ALA A 368 5.84 -8.70 -0.38
CA ALA A 368 6.50 -9.99 -0.54
C ALA A 368 5.98 -11.08 0.43
N GLY A 369 5.20 -10.70 1.45
CA GLY A 369 4.76 -11.54 2.55
C GLY A 369 5.84 -11.78 3.59
N VAL A 370 5.60 -12.71 4.52
CA VAL A 370 6.55 -13.06 5.59
C VAL A 370 7.63 -14.04 5.11
N GLY A 371 7.35 -14.82 4.07
CA GLY A 371 8.28 -15.79 3.50
C GLY A 371 8.55 -17.01 4.40
N LYS A 372 9.23 -18.01 3.82
CA LYS A 372 9.33 -19.37 4.40
C LYS A 372 9.96 -19.41 5.80
N ALA A 373 10.99 -18.61 6.06
CA ALA A 373 11.71 -18.62 7.33
C ALA A 373 10.84 -18.12 8.49
N VAL A 374 10.11 -17.02 8.28
CA VAL A 374 9.19 -16.45 9.26
C VAL A 374 7.98 -17.36 9.43
N THR A 375 7.38 -17.87 8.35
CA THR A 375 6.25 -18.82 8.46
C THR A 375 6.61 -20.04 9.30
N ARG A 376 7.80 -20.63 9.09
CA ARG A 376 8.29 -21.75 9.92
C ARG A 376 8.41 -21.34 11.38
N SER A 377 8.98 -20.17 11.64
CA SER A 377 9.14 -19.66 13.00
C SER A 377 7.79 -19.42 13.69
N LEU A 378 6.77 -18.94 12.96
CA LEU A 378 5.40 -18.75 13.49
C LEU A 378 4.72 -20.08 13.85
N VAL A 379 4.94 -21.13 13.05
CA VAL A 379 4.46 -22.48 13.35
C VAL A 379 5.12 -23.03 14.62
N GLU A 380 6.44 -22.88 14.74
CA GLU A 380 7.22 -23.32 15.91
C GLU A 380 6.87 -22.52 17.17
N LEU A 381 6.68 -21.20 17.03
CA LEU A 381 6.25 -20.29 18.08
C LEU A 381 4.90 -20.70 18.67
N GLY A 382 3.95 -21.10 17.81
CA GLY A 382 2.68 -21.68 18.23
C GLY A 382 1.83 -20.76 19.11
N ALA A 383 1.74 -19.48 18.72
CA ALA A 383 0.86 -18.50 19.35
C ALA A 383 -0.60 -18.96 19.40
N GLN A 384 -1.36 -18.48 20.37
CA GLN A 384 -2.79 -18.83 20.46
C GLN A 384 -3.60 -18.18 19.33
N ARG A 385 -3.30 -16.91 19.05
CA ARG A 385 -3.92 -16.11 17.99
C ARG A 385 -2.84 -15.48 17.11
N VAL A 386 -3.09 -15.43 15.80
CA VAL A 386 -2.29 -14.67 14.83
C VAL A 386 -3.23 -13.77 14.05
N ARG A 387 -3.01 -12.45 14.10
CA ARG A 387 -3.65 -11.49 13.19
C ARG A 387 -2.69 -11.16 12.06
N TYR A 388 -3.09 -11.51 10.85
CA TYR A 388 -2.30 -11.29 9.65
C TYR A 388 -2.96 -10.20 8.81
N VAL A 389 -2.36 -9.00 8.80
CA VAL A 389 -2.65 -7.90 7.89
C VAL A 389 -1.87 -8.11 6.58
N SER A 390 -2.51 -8.05 5.42
CA SER A 390 -1.84 -8.25 4.13
C SER A 390 -2.46 -7.43 3.01
N CYS A 391 -1.58 -6.74 2.28
CA CYS A 391 -1.92 -5.98 1.07
C CYS A 391 -1.81 -6.79 -0.24
N ASP A 392 -1.40 -8.06 -0.18
CA ASP A 392 -1.29 -8.95 -1.33
C ASP A 392 -1.93 -10.33 -1.03
N PRO A 393 -3.01 -10.71 -1.75
CA PRO A 393 -3.72 -11.96 -1.51
C PRO A 393 -2.93 -13.20 -1.95
N ALA A 394 -1.98 -13.07 -2.88
CA ALA A 394 -1.20 -14.21 -3.37
C ALA A 394 -0.12 -14.62 -2.39
N THR A 395 0.61 -13.65 -1.82
CA THR A 395 1.60 -13.93 -0.76
C THR A 395 0.91 -14.31 0.54
N LEU A 396 -0.23 -13.71 0.88
CA LEU A 396 -1.09 -14.16 1.97
C LEU A 396 -1.45 -15.65 1.82
N ALA A 397 -1.99 -16.06 0.67
CA ALA A 397 -2.37 -17.45 0.42
C ALA A 397 -1.18 -18.41 0.65
N ARG A 398 -0.01 -18.06 0.11
CA ARG A 398 1.23 -18.82 0.29
C ARG A 398 1.61 -18.96 1.77
N ASP A 399 1.49 -17.89 2.53
CA ASP A 399 1.97 -17.81 3.91
C ASP A 399 0.98 -18.44 4.91
N LEU A 400 -0.32 -18.49 4.58
CA LEU A 400 -1.35 -19.18 5.36
C LEU A 400 -1.24 -20.70 5.30
N ALA A 401 -0.88 -21.28 4.16
CA ALA A 401 -0.94 -22.73 3.96
C ALA A 401 -0.15 -23.55 5.02
N PRO A 402 1.08 -23.18 5.41
CA PRO A 402 1.80 -23.90 6.46
C PRO A 402 1.22 -23.70 7.86
N LEU A 403 0.63 -22.54 8.15
CA LEU A 403 -0.05 -22.28 9.43
C LEU A 403 -1.28 -23.18 9.57
N LEU A 404 -2.10 -23.29 8.53
CA LEU A 404 -3.26 -24.18 8.53
C LEU A 404 -2.86 -25.65 8.65
N THR A 405 -1.78 -26.06 7.98
CA THR A 405 -1.22 -27.42 8.11
C THR A 405 -0.76 -27.70 9.55
N ALA A 406 -0.31 -26.68 10.28
CA ALA A 406 0.13 -26.77 11.67
C ALA A 406 -1.03 -26.75 12.70
N GLY A 407 -2.28 -26.68 12.23
CA GLY A 407 -3.49 -26.77 13.05
C GLY A 407 -4.22 -25.45 13.28
N TYR A 408 -3.74 -24.33 12.72
CA TYR A 408 -4.50 -23.09 12.79
C TYR A 408 -5.76 -23.16 11.92
N ARG A 409 -6.79 -22.39 12.29
CA ARG A 409 -8.01 -22.18 11.51
C ARG A 409 -8.21 -20.69 11.27
N ILE A 410 -8.73 -20.31 10.11
CA ILE A 410 -9.19 -18.94 9.85
C ILE A 410 -10.56 -18.81 10.53
N GLU A 411 -10.62 -18.02 11.59
CA GLU A 411 -11.87 -17.70 12.27
C GLU A 411 -12.56 -16.49 11.65
N GLU A 412 -11.79 -15.46 11.33
CA GLU A 412 -12.29 -14.22 10.76
C GLU A 412 -11.49 -13.80 9.53
N ALA A 413 -12.19 -13.19 8.58
CA ALA A 413 -11.62 -12.65 7.36
C ALA A 413 -12.24 -11.27 7.08
N HIS A 414 -11.40 -10.25 7.07
CA HIS A 414 -11.79 -8.88 6.78
C HIS A 414 -11.11 -8.41 5.49
N LEU A 415 -11.83 -7.65 4.69
CA LEU A 415 -11.32 -6.97 3.51
C LEU A 415 -11.53 -5.47 3.71
N PHE A 416 -10.42 -4.75 3.88
CA PHE A 416 -10.40 -3.30 3.93
C PHE A 416 -10.14 -2.76 2.54
N ASP A 417 -11.03 -1.89 2.05
CA ASP A 417 -10.77 -1.19 0.80
C ASP A 417 -9.85 0.02 1.04
N MET A 418 -8.60 -0.25 1.44
CA MET A 418 -7.58 0.78 1.67
C MET A 418 -7.18 1.52 0.39
N PHE A 419 -7.52 0.99 -0.78
CA PHE A 419 -7.17 1.57 -2.07
C PHE A 419 -8.35 1.48 -3.07
N PRO A 420 -9.44 2.23 -2.82
CA PRO A 420 -10.52 2.35 -3.77
C PRO A 420 -10.03 2.75 -5.16
N GLN A 421 -10.77 2.40 -6.21
CA GLN A 421 -10.40 2.68 -7.61
C GLN A 421 -9.17 1.92 -8.13
N THR A 422 -8.54 1.09 -7.30
CA THR A 422 -7.41 0.24 -7.65
C THR A 422 -7.71 -1.23 -7.42
N PHE A 423 -6.87 -2.12 -7.95
CA PHE A 423 -7.00 -3.56 -7.70
C PHE A 423 -6.44 -4.02 -6.34
N HIS A 424 -5.78 -3.14 -5.58
CA HIS A 424 -5.17 -3.53 -4.32
C HIS A 424 -6.24 -3.96 -3.31
N ILE A 425 -5.92 -5.00 -2.55
CA ILE A 425 -6.80 -5.64 -1.58
C ILE A 425 -6.02 -5.68 -0.26
N GLU A 426 -6.52 -4.98 0.75
CA GLU A 426 -6.01 -5.09 2.12
C GLU A 426 -6.89 -6.07 2.89
N THR A 427 -6.27 -6.96 3.65
CA THR A 427 -6.98 -8.03 4.36
C THR A 427 -6.47 -8.15 5.78
N VAL A 428 -7.36 -8.52 6.69
CA VAL A 428 -6.99 -8.97 8.04
C VAL A 428 -7.57 -10.36 8.25
N MET A 429 -6.71 -11.32 8.59
CA MET A 429 -7.10 -12.69 8.93
C MET A 429 -6.83 -12.94 10.40
N LEU A 430 -7.85 -13.40 11.14
CA LEU A 430 -7.66 -13.96 12.47
C LEU A 430 -7.49 -15.46 12.36
N LEU A 431 -6.31 -15.94 12.77
CA LEU A 431 -6.01 -17.35 12.89
C LEU A 431 -5.98 -17.75 14.36
N THR A 432 -6.62 -18.86 14.69
CA THR A 432 -6.57 -19.46 16.03
C THR A 432 -6.13 -20.91 15.95
N ARG A 433 -5.53 -21.41 17.02
CA ARG A 433 -5.01 -22.78 17.10
C ARG A 433 -5.97 -23.71 17.84
#